data_AF-A0A7D9HJG9-F1
#
_entry.id   AF-A0A7D9HJG9-F1
#
_cell.length_a   1.000
_cell.length_b   1.000
_cell.length_c   1.000
_cell.angle_alpha   90.00
_cell.angle_beta   90.00
_cell.angle_gamma   90.00
#
_symmetry.space_group_name_H-M   'P 1'
#
loop_
_entity.id
_entity.type
_entity.pdbx_description
1 polymer ?
#
loop_
_entity_poly.entity_id
_entity_poly.type
_entity_poly.pdbx_seq_one_letter_code
_entity_poly.pdbx_strand_id
1 'polypeptide(L)'
;MRGKITHRELCCEVGEIYDEIVHFRRNIFKIPFGRAGKDYITELTYWLKQFNSNAELNSIELKVFMILPSLILQKPSAKSKSKEHSSAIDRRLLLWRQGDVSLLMKEVRFIQKKFKSSRKARSMEDVSKTFAKLVMQGKITAAIKMLDKESSSGLCNLSPEVIKELKQKHPTAAE
;
A
#
# COMPACT_ATOMS: atom_id res chain seq x y z
N MET A 1 -18.10 17.08 12.66
CA MET A 1 -16.63 17.26 12.53
C MET A 1 -15.96 16.60 13.72
N ARG A 2 -14.96 15.74 13.49
CA ARG A 2 -14.18 15.10 14.56
C ARG A 2 -12.85 15.85 14.71
N GLY A 3 -12.62 16.47 15.86
CA GLY A 3 -11.34 17.11 16.20
C GLY A 3 -11.12 18.49 15.56
N LYS A 4 -10.23 19.27 16.18
CA LYS A 4 -9.93 20.71 16.02
C LYS A 4 -9.41 21.17 14.64
N ILE A 5 -9.55 20.37 13.58
CA ILE A 5 -8.92 20.60 12.27
C ILE A 5 -9.92 21.31 11.34
N THR A 6 -9.47 22.37 10.68
CA THR A 6 -10.29 23.09 9.69
C THR A 6 -10.51 22.20 8.47
N HIS A 7 -11.69 22.29 7.83
CA HIS A 7 -12.04 21.50 6.65
C HIS A 7 -10.91 21.47 5.60
N ARG A 8 -10.33 22.64 5.29
CA ARG A 8 -9.25 22.79 4.31
C ARG A 8 -7.97 22.02 4.68
N GLU A 9 -7.61 22.01 5.95
CA GLU A 9 -6.42 21.33 6.45
C GLU A 9 -6.58 19.82 6.35
N LEU A 10 -7.79 19.31 6.65
CA LEU A 10 -8.12 17.90 6.48
C LEU A 10 -8.06 17.47 5.01
N CYS A 11 -8.52 18.31 4.08
CA CYS A 11 -8.42 18.02 2.64
C CYS A 11 -6.97 17.78 2.21
N CYS A 12 -6.08 18.70 2.61
CA CYS A 12 -4.67 18.65 2.25
C CYS A 12 -4.00 17.44 2.89
N GLU A 13 -4.19 17.22 4.20
CA GLU A 13 -3.58 16.12 4.93
C GLU A 13 -4.03 14.75 4.37
N VAL A 14 -5.32 14.57 4.10
CA VAL A 14 -5.83 13.33 3.48
C VAL A 14 -5.30 13.15 2.06
N GLY A 15 -5.17 14.24 1.29
CA GLY A 15 -4.60 14.21 -0.05
C GLY A 15 -3.16 13.72 -0.06
N GLU A 16 -2.31 14.32 0.77
CA GLU A 16 -0.90 13.93 0.91
C GLU A 16 -0.75 12.48 1.39
N ILE A 17 -1.57 12.07 2.36
CA ILE A 17 -1.57 10.70 2.87
C ILE A 17 -1.98 9.71 1.79
N TYR A 18 -3.00 10.05 0.98
CA TYR A 18 -3.44 9.21 -0.12
C TYR A 18 -2.30 9.02 -1.13
N ASP A 19 -1.67 10.11 -1.57
CA ASP A 19 -0.58 10.07 -2.54
C ASP A 19 0.64 9.27 -2.03
N GLU A 20 0.88 9.25 -0.73
CA GLU A 20 1.94 8.41 -0.15
C GLU A 20 1.52 6.93 -0.05
N ILE A 21 0.31 6.65 0.44
CA ILE A 21 -0.16 5.29 0.73
C ILE A 21 -0.36 4.45 -0.52
N VAL A 22 -0.73 5.04 -1.67
CA VAL A 22 -0.91 4.28 -2.92
C VAL A 22 0.36 3.56 -3.38
N HIS A 23 1.53 4.02 -2.95
CA HIS A 23 2.82 3.42 -3.26
C HIS A 23 3.26 2.36 -2.23
N PHE A 24 2.51 2.19 -1.14
CA PHE A 24 2.88 1.27 -0.07
C PHE A 24 2.66 -0.19 -0.46
N ARG A 25 3.55 -1.05 0.04
CA ARG A 25 3.41 -2.50 -0.14
C ARG A 25 2.20 -2.98 0.66
N ARG A 26 1.39 -3.83 0.04
CA ARG A 26 0.23 -4.44 0.68
C ARG A 26 0.66 -5.25 1.91
N ASN A 27 0.31 -4.76 3.10
CA ASN A 27 0.62 -5.40 4.38
C ASN A 27 -0.58 -5.32 5.34
N ILE A 28 -1.77 -5.72 4.89
CA ILE A 28 -2.99 -5.68 5.69
C ILE A 28 -3.33 -7.05 6.29
N PHE A 29 -3.86 -7.10 7.51
CA PHE A 29 -4.43 -8.31 8.10
C PHE A 29 -5.93 -8.45 7.80
N LYS A 30 -6.46 -9.66 7.99
CA LYS A 30 -7.89 -9.93 7.89
C LYS A 30 -8.60 -9.28 9.07
N ILE A 31 -9.73 -8.62 8.83
CA ILE A 31 -10.53 -8.00 9.88
C ILE A 31 -10.90 -9.08 10.92
N PRO A 32 -10.55 -8.87 12.21
CA PRO A 32 -10.86 -9.85 13.24
C PRO A 32 -12.36 -9.89 13.51
N PHE A 33 -12.85 -11.07 13.89
CA PHE A 33 -14.20 -11.21 14.42
C PHE A 33 -14.29 -10.56 15.81
N GLY A 34 -15.36 -9.84 16.08
CA GLY A 34 -15.61 -9.20 17.37
C GLY A 34 -15.74 -7.67 17.30
N ARG A 35 -15.64 -7.02 18.47
CA ARG A 35 -15.89 -5.58 18.62
C ARG A 35 -14.97 -4.71 17.76
N ALA A 36 -13.66 -4.90 17.85
CA ALA A 36 -12.68 -4.09 17.11
C ALA A 36 -12.96 -4.10 15.59
N GLY A 37 -13.25 -5.29 15.02
CA GLY A 37 -13.61 -5.41 13.61
C GLY A 37 -14.92 -4.71 13.26
N LYS A 38 -15.95 -4.82 14.11
CA LYS A 38 -17.23 -4.11 13.93
C LYS A 38 -17.05 -2.59 13.99
N ASP A 39 -16.22 -2.10 14.91
CA ASP A 39 -15.94 -0.66 15.07
C ASP A 39 -15.24 -0.11 13.82
N TYR A 40 -14.30 -0.87 13.26
CA TYR A 40 -13.65 -0.53 11.99
C TYR A 40 -14.63 -0.52 10.80
N ILE A 41 -15.50 -1.54 10.69
CA ILE A 41 -16.51 -1.60 9.62
C ILE A 41 -17.50 -0.43 9.75
N THR A 42 -17.91 -0.10 10.97
CA THR A 42 -18.78 1.05 11.25
C THR A 42 -18.13 2.34 10.79
N GLU A 43 -16.84 2.51 11.04
CA GLU A 43 -16.07 3.67 10.59
C GLU A 43 -15.98 3.74 9.06
N LEU A 44 -15.64 2.65 8.38
CA LEU A 44 -15.63 2.62 6.90
C LEU A 44 -17.03 2.93 6.31
N THR A 45 -18.07 2.36 6.91
CA THR A 45 -19.45 2.53 6.46
C THR A 45 -19.90 3.98 6.63
N TYR A 46 -19.46 4.65 7.69
CA TYR A 46 -19.72 6.07 7.90
C TYR A 46 -19.20 6.89 6.72
N TRP A 47 -17.94 6.73 6.32
CA TRP A 47 -17.35 7.47 5.20
C TRP A 47 -17.99 7.16 3.86
N LEU A 48 -18.35 5.89 3.62
CA LEU A 48 -19.08 5.51 2.41
C LEU A 48 -20.48 6.16 2.34
N LYS A 49 -21.18 6.27 3.48
CA LYS A 49 -22.47 6.96 3.56
C LYS A 49 -22.35 8.46 3.37
N GLN A 50 -21.27 9.08 3.84
CA GLN A 50 -21.01 10.50 3.61
C GLN A 50 -20.84 10.77 2.11
N PHE A 51 -20.01 9.97 1.43
CA PHE A 51 -19.82 10.05 -0.02
C PHE A 51 -21.15 9.92 -0.80
N ASN A 52 -21.99 8.95 -0.43
CA ASN A 52 -23.27 8.75 -1.12
C ASN A 52 -24.32 9.83 -0.85
N SER A 53 -24.15 10.63 0.21
CA SER A 53 -25.12 11.66 0.61
C SER A 53 -24.95 12.98 -0.14
N ASN A 54 -24.11 13.04 -1.19
CA ASN A 54 -23.83 14.24 -2.00
C ASN A 54 -23.43 15.47 -1.16
N ALA A 55 -22.71 15.23 -0.06
CA ALA A 55 -22.18 16.32 0.76
C ALA A 55 -21.10 17.10 -0.02
N GLU A 56 -20.89 18.37 0.29
CA GLU A 56 -19.84 19.25 -0.27
C GLU A 56 -18.40 18.67 -0.16
N LEU A 57 -18.27 17.57 0.56
CA LEU A 57 -17.05 16.85 0.88
C LEU A 57 -16.63 15.79 -0.18
N ASN A 58 -17.48 15.48 -1.17
CA ASN A 58 -17.40 14.32 -2.11
C ASN A 58 -16.01 13.85 -2.61
N SER A 59 -15.02 14.74 -2.70
CA SER A 59 -13.66 14.39 -3.14
C SER A 59 -12.79 13.74 -2.04
N ILE A 60 -13.14 13.91 -0.76
CA ILE A 60 -12.30 13.54 0.38
C ILE A 60 -12.75 12.23 1.00
N GLU A 61 -14.05 11.96 1.13
CA GLU A 61 -14.52 10.76 1.84
C GLU A 61 -14.11 9.49 1.13
N LEU A 62 -14.06 9.52 -0.21
CA LEU A 62 -13.55 8.39 -0.97
C LEU A 62 -12.04 8.20 -0.76
N LYS A 63 -11.25 9.28 -0.68
CA LYS A 63 -9.83 9.19 -0.31
C LYS A 63 -9.67 8.63 1.10
N VAL A 64 -10.45 9.11 2.06
CA VAL A 64 -10.48 8.59 3.44
C VAL A 64 -10.81 7.10 3.45
N PHE A 65 -11.84 6.69 2.71
CA PHE A 65 -12.22 5.29 2.56
C PHE A 65 -11.08 4.44 2.00
N MET A 66 -10.33 4.96 1.02
CA MET A 66 -9.19 4.27 0.41
C MET A 66 -7.97 4.17 1.34
N ILE A 67 -7.69 5.17 2.18
CA ILE A 67 -6.52 5.17 3.08
C ILE A 67 -6.77 4.40 4.38
N LEU A 68 -8.01 4.35 4.88
CA LEU A 68 -8.36 3.72 6.16
C LEU A 68 -7.87 2.26 6.31
N PRO A 69 -7.97 1.38 5.29
CA PRO A 69 -7.40 0.05 5.37
C PRO A 69 -5.89 0.04 5.65
N SER A 70 -5.15 0.96 5.03
CA SER A 70 -3.70 1.07 5.22
C SER A 70 -3.32 1.72 6.55
N LEU A 71 -4.12 2.68 7.02
CA LEU A 71 -3.90 3.32 8.32
C LEU A 71 -4.23 2.40 9.49
N ILE A 72 -5.33 1.66 9.40
CA ILE A 72 -5.89 0.90 10.53
C ILE A 72 -5.49 -0.59 10.51
N LEU A 73 -5.47 -1.23 9.34
CA LEU A 73 -5.32 -2.69 9.23
C LEU A 73 -3.90 -3.18 8.90
N GLN A 74 -2.90 -2.30 8.96
CA GLN A 74 -1.53 -2.72 8.64
C GLN A 74 -0.98 -3.68 9.70
N LYS A 75 -0.37 -4.80 9.30
CA LYS A 75 0.21 -5.76 10.26
C LYS A 75 1.36 -5.14 11.04
N PRO A 76 1.29 -5.10 12.39
CA PRO A 76 2.36 -4.59 13.23
C PRO A 76 3.68 -5.36 13.07
N SER A 77 3.58 -6.68 12.87
CA SER A 77 4.73 -7.55 12.63
C SER A 77 4.34 -8.75 11.76
N ALA A 78 5.32 -9.40 11.13
CA ALA A 78 5.09 -10.60 10.32
C ALA A 78 4.48 -11.77 11.12
N LYS A 79 4.78 -11.86 12.42
CA LYS A 79 4.30 -12.92 13.33
C LYS A 79 3.08 -12.50 14.16
N SER A 80 2.51 -11.32 13.87
CA SER A 80 1.41 -10.78 14.66
C SER A 80 0.14 -11.64 14.58
N LYS A 81 -0.55 -11.77 15.72
CA LYS A 81 -1.72 -12.64 15.89
C LYS A 81 -3.02 -11.84 16.05
N SER A 82 -4.15 -12.53 15.94
CA SER A 82 -5.50 -11.93 16.01
C SER A 82 -5.72 -11.00 17.20
N LYS A 83 -5.25 -11.37 18.42
CA LYS A 83 -5.37 -10.52 19.61
C LYS A 83 -4.64 -9.18 19.44
N GLU A 84 -3.43 -9.20 18.88
CA GLU A 84 -2.64 -8.00 18.59
C GLU A 84 -3.30 -7.15 17.49
N HIS A 85 -3.95 -7.79 16.51
CA HIS A 85 -4.70 -7.11 15.46
C HIS A 85 -5.88 -6.32 16.03
N SER A 86 -6.66 -6.94 16.94
CA SER A 86 -7.76 -6.25 17.62
C SER A 86 -7.26 -5.06 18.45
N SER A 87 -6.22 -5.24 19.27
CA SER A 87 -5.65 -4.15 20.06
C SER A 87 -5.06 -3.03 19.19
N ALA A 88 -4.49 -3.36 18.04
CA ALA A 88 -4.00 -2.37 17.08
C ALA A 88 -5.15 -1.56 16.46
N ILE A 89 -6.25 -2.22 16.07
CA ILE A 89 -7.44 -1.52 15.56
C ILE A 89 -7.98 -0.54 16.59
N ASP A 90 -8.18 -0.99 17.84
CA ASP A 90 -8.77 -0.15 18.89
C ASP A 90 -7.93 1.12 19.12
N ARG A 91 -6.61 0.97 19.25
CA ARG A 91 -5.70 2.11 19.42
C ARG A 91 -5.68 3.03 18.20
N ARG A 92 -5.63 2.48 16.99
CA ARG A 92 -5.55 3.27 15.76
C ARG A 92 -6.86 4.00 15.46
N LEU A 93 -8.01 3.38 15.72
CA LEU A 93 -9.31 4.05 15.61
C LEU A 93 -9.48 5.15 16.65
N LEU A 94 -8.91 5.00 17.85
CA LEU A 94 -8.91 6.07 18.84
C LEU A 94 -8.13 7.30 18.33
N LEU A 95 -6.91 7.11 17.83
CA LEU A 95 -6.10 8.18 17.25
C LEU A 95 -6.80 8.83 16.05
N TRP A 96 -7.41 8.02 15.18
CA TRP A 96 -8.20 8.50 14.05
C TRP A 96 -9.37 9.38 14.49
N ARG A 97 -10.12 8.96 15.52
CA ARG A 97 -11.25 9.72 16.08
C ARG A 97 -10.81 11.02 16.75
N GLN A 98 -9.62 11.05 17.32
CA GLN A 98 -9.01 12.23 17.94
C GLN A 98 -8.48 13.23 16.90
N GLY A 99 -8.27 12.78 15.65
CA GLY A 99 -7.66 13.59 14.59
C GLY A 99 -6.13 13.51 14.58
N ASP A 100 -5.52 12.60 15.34
CA ASP A 100 -4.06 12.45 15.44
C ASP A 100 -3.49 11.61 14.28
N VAL A 101 -3.78 12.03 13.05
CA VAL A 101 -3.42 11.30 11.82
C VAL A 101 -1.90 11.26 11.62
N SER A 102 -1.19 12.30 12.05
CA SER A 102 0.28 12.35 12.08
C SER A 102 0.92 11.19 12.85
N LEU A 103 0.33 10.75 13.97
CA LEU A 103 0.85 9.61 14.74
C LEU A 103 0.59 8.28 14.02
N LEU A 104 -0.58 8.14 13.38
CA LEU A 104 -0.89 6.99 12.54
C LEU A 104 0.10 6.87 11.39
N MET A 105 0.39 7.97 10.69
CA MET A 105 1.34 7.97 9.58
C MET A 105 2.77 7.65 10.01
N LYS A 106 3.23 8.15 11.16
CA LYS A 106 4.54 7.77 11.72
C LYS A 106 4.65 6.26 11.92
N GLU A 107 3.61 5.63 12.47
CA GLU A 107 3.57 4.18 12.64
C GLU A 107 3.55 3.44 11.31
N VAL A 108 2.71 3.88 10.36
CA VAL A 108 2.57 3.22 9.06
C VAL A 108 3.89 3.26 8.28
N ARG A 109 4.55 4.43 8.25
CA ARG A 109 5.88 4.62 7.64
C ARG A 109 6.92 3.72 8.29
N PHE A 110 6.91 3.61 9.61
CA PHE A 110 7.82 2.73 10.34
C PHE A 110 7.65 1.26 9.95
N ILE A 111 6.40 0.78 9.86
CA ILE A 111 6.09 -0.59 9.44
C ILE A 111 6.52 -0.79 7.97
N GLN A 112 6.19 0.13 7.06
CA GLN A 112 6.60 0.04 5.65
C GLN A 112 8.13 0.01 5.50
N LYS A 113 8.87 0.84 6.24
CA LYS A 113 10.34 0.85 6.22
C LYS A 113 10.93 -0.47 6.69
N LYS A 114 10.34 -1.09 7.71
CA LYS A 114 10.76 -2.41 8.21
C LYS A 114 10.32 -3.57 7.33
N PHE A 115 9.39 -3.34 6.42
CA PHE A 115 8.84 -4.37 5.54
C PHE A 115 9.88 -4.77 4.48
N LYS A 116 10.76 -5.70 4.85
CA LYS A 116 11.73 -6.31 3.93
C LYS A 116 10.96 -7.08 2.86
N SER A 117 11.23 -6.77 1.59
CA SER A 117 10.81 -7.64 0.50
C SER A 117 11.40 -9.03 0.75
N SER A 118 10.58 -10.08 0.73
CA SER A 118 11.11 -11.45 0.86
C SER A 118 11.95 -11.84 -0.35
N ARG A 119 11.87 -11.08 -1.45
CA ARG A 119 12.84 -11.17 -2.54
C ARG A 119 14.11 -10.46 -2.09
N LYS A 120 14.98 -11.19 -1.40
CA LYS A 120 16.41 -10.88 -1.46
C LYS A 120 16.76 -10.83 -2.95
N ALA A 121 17.39 -9.76 -3.41
CA ALA A 121 17.99 -9.76 -4.74
C ALA A 121 18.92 -10.98 -4.78
N ARG A 122 18.62 -11.94 -5.67
CA ARG A 122 19.47 -13.13 -5.80
C ARG A 122 20.82 -12.64 -6.30
N SER A 123 21.89 -13.09 -5.66
CA SER A 123 23.21 -12.81 -6.22
C SER A 123 23.29 -13.45 -7.60
N MET A 124 24.12 -12.89 -8.48
CA MET A 124 24.35 -13.49 -9.81
C MET A 124 24.81 -14.95 -9.67
N GLU A 125 25.52 -15.26 -8.59
CA GLU A 125 25.96 -16.61 -8.24
C GLU A 125 24.82 -17.55 -7.83
N ASP A 126 23.81 -17.07 -7.10
CA ASP A 126 22.60 -17.84 -6.78
C ASP A 126 21.77 -18.14 -8.04
N VAL A 127 21.69 -17.17 -8.95
CA VAL A 127 21.03 -17.32 -10.25
C VAL A 127 21.74 -18.41 -11.06
N SER A 128 23.06 -18.35 -11.17
CA SER A 128 23.89 -19.34 -11.87
C SER A 128 23.76 -20.75 -11.28
N LYS A 129 23.81 -20.89 -9.95
CA LYS A 129 23.64 -22.20 -9.27
C LYS A 129 22.26 -22.81 -9.54
N THR A 130 21.21 -21.99 -9.47
CA THR A 130 19.84 -22.46 -9.72
C THR A 130 19.61 -22.80 -11.19
N PHE A 131 20.18 -22.01 -12.11
CA PHE A 131 20.15 -22.28 -13.54
C PHE A 131 20.84 -23.61 -13.87
N ALA A 132 22.09 -23.79 -13.41
CA ALA A 132 22.84 -25.04 -13.62
C ALA A 132 22.06 -26.25 -13.09
N LYS A 133 21.46 -26.14 -11.91
CA LYS A 133 20.61 -27.21 -11.35
C LYS A 133 19.42 -27.54 -12.24
N LEU A 134 18.73 -26.54 -12.80
CA LEU A 134 17.58 -26.77 -13.70
C LEU A 134 18.01 -27.41 -15.03
N VAL A 135 19.17 -27.00 -15.56
CA VAL A 135 19.75 -27.62 -16.77
C VAL A 135 20.15 -29.07 -16.51
N MET A 136 20.84 -29.36 -15.41
CA MET A 136 21.23 -30.72 -15.03
C MET A 136 20.03 -31.64 -14.76
N GLN A 137 18.88 -31.08 -14.36
CA GLN A 137 17.62 -31.81 -14.21
C GLN A 137 16.84 -31.98 -15.53
N GLY A 138 17.36 -31.50 -16.66
CA GLY A 138 16.67 -31.52 -17.96
C GLY A 138 15.53 -30.51 -18.11
N LYS A 139 15.36 -29.59 -17.16
CA LYS A 139 14.28 -28.59 -17.14
C LYS A 139 14.68 -27.30 -17.86
N ILE A 140 15.08 -27.42 -19.11
CA ILE A 140 15.67 -26.31 -19.90
C ILE A 140 14.70 -25.12 -20.02
N THR A 141 13.42 -25.36 -20.33
CA THR A 141 12.41 -24.30 -20.44
C THR A 141 12.21 -23.53 -19.13
N ALA A 142 12.33 -24.21 -17.98
CA ALA A 142 12.24 -23.55 -16.68
C ALA A 142 13.50 -22.72 -16.37
N ALA A 143 14.66 -23.18 -16.81
CA ALA A 143 15.93 -22.47 -16.66
C ALA A 143 15.94 -21.16 -17.45
N ILE A 144 15.48 -21.19 -18.72
CA ILE A 144 15.35 -19.99 -19.57
C ILE A 144 14.34 -19.01 -18.98
N LYS A 145 13.13 -19.48 -18.62
CA LYS A 145 12.12 -18.63 -17.97
C LYS A 145 12.58 -18.00 -16.65
N MET A 146 13.50 -18.66 -15.94
CA MET A 146 14.08 -18.10 -14.72
C MET A 146 15.01 -16.92 -15.04
N LEU A 147 15.82 -17.02 -16.09
CA LEU A 147 16.68 -15.93 -16.54
C LEU A 147 15.84 -14.74 -16.99
N ASP A 148 14.82 -14.96 -17.83
CA ASP A 148 13.94 -13.89 -18.31
C ASP A 148 13.26 -13.10 -17.19
N LYS A 149 12.88 -13.76 -16.09
CA LYS A 149 12.24 -13.09 -14.94
C LYS A 149 13.22 -12.27 -14.09
N GLU A 150 14.50 -12.61 -14.10
CA GLU A 150 15.54 -11.87 -13.39
C GLU A 150 16.13 -10.76 -14.27
N SER A 151 16.16 -10.95 -15.60
CA SER A 151 16.57 -9.94 -16.59
C SER A 151 15.45 -8.96 -16.96
N SER A 152 14.17 -9.37 -16.85
CA SER A 152 13.05 -8.44 -16.93
C SER A 152 13.03 -7.58 -15.66
N SER A 153 13.79 -6.48 -15.69
CA SER A 153 13.48 -5.35 -14.84
C SER A 153 12.00 -5.03 -15.07
N GLY A 154 11.19 -5.06 -14.02
CA GLY A 154 9.80 -4.63 -14.09
C GLY A 154 9.68 -3.21 -14.67
N LEU A 155 8.44 -2.81 -14.94
CA LEU A 155 8.08 -1.47 -15.45
C LEU A 155 9.00 -0.39 -14.86
N CYS A 156 9.67 0.37 -15.74
CA CYS A 156 10.55 1.46 -15.33
C CYS A 156 9.74 2.47 -14.49
N ASN A 157 10.31 2.94 -13.38
CA ASN A 157 9.62 3.90 -12.52
C ASN A 157 9.32 5.18 -13.33
N LEU A 158 8.13 5.75 -13.17
CA LEU A 158 7.70 6.99 -13.83
C LEU A 158 8.48 8.19 -13.27
N SER A 159 9.72 8.36 -13.72
CA SER A 159 10.50 9.59 -13.54
C SER A 159 10.10 10.60 -14.62
N PRO A 160 10.17 11.92 -14.34
CA PRO A 160 10.01 12.95 -15.38
C PRO A 160 10.95 12.74 -16.58
N GLU A 161 12.13 12.15 -16.37
CA GLU A 161 13.05 11.78 -17.46
C GLU A 161 12.49 10.66 -18.34
N VAL A 162 11.93 9.62 -17.72
CA VAL A 162 11.30 8.48 -18.43
C VAL A 162 10.10 8.95 -19.24
N ILE A 163 9.29 9.86 -18.69
CA ILE A 163 8.14 10.45 -19.41
C ILE A 163 8.61 11.26 -20.63
N LYS A 164 9.70 12.02 -20.49
CA LYS A 164 10.29 12.78 -21.61
C LYS A 164 10.78 11.84 -22.71
N GLU A 165 11.45 10.75 -22.34
CA GLU A 165 11.96 9.76 -23.29
C GLU A 165 10.83 8.99 -24.00
N LEU A 166 9.77 8.64 -23.27
CA LEU A 166 8.58 8.02 -23.87
C LEU A 166 7.91 8.94 -24.89
N LYS A 167 7.80 10.24 -24.61
CA LYS A 167 7.26 11.22 -25.57
C LYS A 167 8.12 11.35 -26.82
N GLN A 168 9.44 11.22 -26.72
CA GLN A 168 10.33 11.23 -27.87
C GLN A 168 10.19 9.97 -28.73
N LYS A 169 9.90 8.82 -28.11
CA LYS A 169 9.74 7.53 -28.79
C LYS A 169 8.34 7.30 -29.36
N HIS A 170 7.37 8.15 -29.04
CA HIS A 170 6.04 8.06 -29.64
C HIS A 170 6.10 8.52 -31.11
N PRO A 171 5.69 7.69 -32.07
CA PRO A 171 5.60 8.12 -33.46
C PRO A 171 4.57 9.24 -33.60
N THR A 172 4.83 10.16 -34.52
CA THR A 172 3.88 11.22 -34.89
C THR A 172 2.59 10.57 -35.37
N ALA A 173 1.45 11.15 -34.98
CA ALA A 173 0.14 10.68 -35.44
C ALA A 173 0.14 10.64 -36.98
N ALA A 174 -0.26 9.51 -37.55
CA ALA A 174 -0.47 9.41 -38.98
C ALA A 174 -1.68 10.27 -39.36
N GLU A 175 -1.53 11.11 -40.38
CA GLU A 175 -2.62 11.89 -40.99
C GLU A 175 -3.69 10.98 -41.63
#